data_AF-A0A2K4ZKR5-F1
#
_entry.id   AF-A0A2K4ZKR5-F1
#
_cell.length_a   1.000
_cell.length_b   1.000
_cell.length_c   1.000
_cell.angle_alpha   90.00
_cell.angle_beta   90.00
_cell.angle_gamma   90.00
#
_symmetry.space_group_name_H-M   'P 1'
#
loop_
_entity.id
_entity.type
_entity.pdbx_description
1 polymer ?
#
loop_
_entity_poly.entity_id
_entity_poly.type
_entity_poly.pdbx_seq_one_letter_code
_entity_poly.pdbx_strand_id
1 'polypeptide(L)'
;MDKQQFATISIGIKSAYPASKILEDKASMDFWYMMLRDIPYEVAENAVMEHICTNVFPPNIAEIRKLCMERCRQPVLSFDEAWGVVQKAISTYGRERPQEAFETMDELTRTIVKNLGWTRLCCSENPTADRANFREAYEARAGDLQDSLQLPEFVAKGKAMLQEQYIPPIEEKPAPRIETAERPPDPRADLTQEQMEERARKFEEARRRILGG
;
A
#
# COMPACT_ATOMS: atom_id res chain seq x y z
N MET A 1 18.58 15.34 -17.92
CA MET A 1 19.08 16.58 -18.57
C MET A 1 20.59 16.68 -18.44
N ASP A 2 21.24 17.46 -19.31
CA ASP A 2 22.68 17.77 -19.18
C ASP A 2 22.95 19.04 -18.33
N LYS A 3 24.23 19.37 -18.13
CA LYS A 3 24.64 20.53 -17.30
C LYS A 3 24.26 21.88 -17.92
N GLN A 4 24.25 22.00 -19.25
CA GLN A 4 23.92 23.25 -19.93
C GLN A 4 22.42 23.54 -19.81
N GLN A 5 21.61 22.51 -20.04
CA GLN A 5 20.17 22.51 -19.80
C GLN A 5 19.84 22.88 -18.35
N PHE A 6 20.51 22.25 -17.37
CA PHE A 6 20.32 22.58 -15.96
C PHE A 6 20.74 24.03 -15.63
N ALA A 7 21.79 24.56 -16.27
CA ALA A 7 22.21 25.94 -16.08
C ALA A 7 21.12 26.94 -16.53
N THR A 8 20.41 26.66 -17.63
CA THR A 8 19.27 27.47 -18.08
C THR A 8 18.15 27.51 -17.03
N ILE A 9 17.78 26.35 -16.48
CA ILE A 9 16.78 26.25 -15.41
C ILE A 9 17.23 27.05 -14.18
N SER A 10 18.50 26.91 -13.80
CA SER A 10 19.07 27.59 -12.63
C SER A 10 19.04 29.12 -12.77
N ILE A 11 19.27 29.65 -13.98
CA ILE A 11 19.12 31.07 -14.27
C ILE A 11 17.68 31.51 -14.01
N GLY A 12 16.69 30.75 -14.51
CA GLY A 12 15.27 31.03 -14.27
C GLY A 12 14.91 31.12 -12.79
N ILE A 13 15.34 30.13 -11.99
CA ILE A 13 15.11 30.12 -10.54
C ILE A 13 15.75 31.34 -9.86
N LYS A 14 17.02 31.65 -10.15
CA LYS A 14 17.71 32.78 -9.54
C LYS A 14 17.09 34.13 -9.93
N SER A 15 16.62 34.25 -11.17
CA SER A 15 15.93 35.44 -11.66
C SER A 15 14.55 35.63 -11.00
N ALA A 16 13.80 34.55 -10.78
CA ALA A 16 12.51 34.60 -10.10
C ALA A 16 12.64 34.93 -8.60
N TYR A 17 13.75 34.53 -7.98
CA TYR A 17 13.98 34.68 -6.54
C TYR A 17 15.32 35.40 -6.24
N PRO A 18 15.46 36.69 -6.59
CA PRO A 18 16.76 37.38 -6.57
C PRO A 18 17.35 37.58 -5.16
N ALA A 19 16.52 37.57 -4.12
CA ALA A 19 16.97 37.65 -2.73
C ALA A 19 17.40 36.29 -2.15
N SER A 20 17.17 35.19 -2.88
CA SER A 20 17.50 33.84 -2.44
C SER A 20 18.98 33.52 -2.65
N LYS A 21 19.56 32.77 -1.71
CA LYS A 21 20.89 32.18 -1.83
C LYS A 21 20.88 30.78 -2.47
N ILE A 22 19.75 30.38 -3.04
CA ILE A 22 19.63 29.14 -3.80
C ILE A 22 20.59 29.19 -4.99
N LEU A 23 21.34 28.11 -5.21
CA LEU A 23 22.25 27.99 -6.36
C LEU A 23 23.29 29.14 -6.43
N GLU A 24 23.76 29.61 -5.27
CA GLU A 24 24.71 30.73 -5.17
C GLU A 24 26.11 30.37 -5.69
N ASP A 25 26.58 29.16 -5.36
CA ASP A 25 27.94 28.69 -5.67
C ASP A 25 27.97 27.41 -6.53
N LYS A 26 29.18 27.03 -6.97
CA LYS A 26 29.39 25.86 -7.84
C LYS A 26 29.03 24.54 -7.16
N ALA A 27 29.33 24.36 -5.87
CA ALA A 27 28.99 23.14 -5.15
C ALA A 27 27.47 22.99 -5.03
N SER A 28 26.76 24.08 -4.74
CA SER A 28 25.29 24.13 -4.75
C SER A 28 24.72 23.76 -6.13
N MET A 29 25.27 24.32 -7.22
CA MET A 29 24.88 23.98 -8.59
C MET A 29 25.12 22.50 -8.93
N ASP A 30 26.31 21.97 -8.61
CA ASP A 30 26.66 20.57 -8.89
C ASP A 30 25.81 19.59 -8.08
N PHE A 31 25.45 19.93 -6.83
CA PHE A 31 24.56 19.12 -5.99
C PHE A 31 23.13 19.08 -6.55
N TRP A 32 22.55 20.23 -6.88
CA TRP A 32 21.22 20.28 -7.48
C TRP A 32 21.17 19.54 -8.82
N TYR A 33 22.19 19.70 -9.65
CA TYR A 33 22.32 18.93 -10.90
C TYR A 33 22.34 17.43 -10.61
N MET A 34 23.14 16.95 -9.65
CA MET A 34 23.17 15.54 -9.26
C MET A 34 21.76 15.03 -8.87
N MET A 35 20.97 15.84 -8.17
CA MET A 35 19.65 15.47 -7.67
C MET A 35 18.53 15.54 -8.71
N LEU A 36 18.74 16.20 -9.85
CA LEU A 36 17.70 16.42 -10.87
C LEU A 36 18.09 15.91 -12.28
N ARG A 37 19.36 15.52 -12.50
CA ARG A 37 19.87 15.15 -13.83
C ARG A 37 19.18 13.94 -14.46
N ASP A 38 18.55 13.08 -13.67
CA ASP A 38 17.75 11.95 -14.14
C ASP A 38 16.45 12.38 -14.84
N ILE A 39 15.99 13.61 -14.60
CA ILE A 39 14.74 14.13 -15.16
C ILE A 39 14.99 14.70 -16.58
N PRO A 40 14.11 14.42 -17.56
CA PRO A 40 14.15 15.06 -18.87
C PRO A 40 14.08 16.58 -18.77
N TYR A 41 14.77 17.30 -19.65
CA TYR A 41 14.85 18.76 -19.59
C TYR A 41 13.47 19.44 -19.62
N GLU A 42 12.65 19.09 -20.60
CA GLU A 42 11.31 19.68 -20.82
C GLU A 42 10.40 19.50 -19.61
N VAL A 43 10.50 18.35 -18.93
CA VAL A 43 9.74 18.06 -17.72
C VAL A 43 10.17 18.97 -16.57
N ALA A 44 11.48 19.08 -16.33
CA ALA A 44 12.02 19.90 -15.26
C ALA A 44 11.83 21.40 -15.51
N GLU A 45 12.01 21.85 -16.75
CA GLU A 45 11.77 23.22 -17.16
C GLU A 45 10.31 23.61 -16.89
N ASN A 46 9.36 22.79 -17.35
CA ASN A 46 7.94 23.07 -17.17
C ASN A 46 7.52 23.03 -15.68
N ALA A 47 8.07 22.11 -14.88
CA ALA A 47 7.85 22.04 -13.44
C ALA A 47 8.37 23.29 -12.72
N VAL A 48 9.55 23.78 -13.09
CA VAL A 48 10.12 25.02 -12.53
C VAL A 48 9.31 26.24 -12.94
N MET A 49 8.85 26.31 -14.19
CA MET A 49 7.97 27.39 -14.65
C MET A 49 6.66 27.42 -13.87
N GLU A 50 6.04 26.26 -13.62
CA GLU A 50 4.85 26.18 -12.77
C GLU A 50 5.14 26.74 -11.37
N HIS A 51 6.18 26.25 -10.69
CA HIS A 51 6.53 26.70 -9.34
C HIS A 51 6.76 28.21 -9.28
N ILE A 52 7.49 28.78 -10.25
CA ILE A 52 7.74 30.23 -10.32
C ILE A 52 6.43 31.02 -10.46
N CYS A 53 5.47 30.50 -11.22
CA CYS A 53 4.18 31.17 -11.43
C CYS A 53 3.23 31.07 -10.22
N THR A 54 3.37 30.02 -9.39
CA THR A 54 2.40 29.74 -8.31
C THR A 54 2.94 29.97 -6.91
N ASN A 55 4.26 30.07 -6.73
CA ASN A 55 4.89 30.12 -5.42
C ASN A 55 5.79 31.34 -5.24
N VAL A 56 5.55 32.08 -4.15
CA VAL A 56 6.34 33.25 -3.77
C VAL A 56 7.70 32.90 -3.17
N PHE A 57 7.87 31.67 -2.69
CA PHE A 57 9.10 31.19 -2.06
C PHE A 57 9.95 30.36 -3.04
N PRO A 58 11.30 30.43 -2.94
CA PRO A 58 12.18 29.63 -3.79
C PRO A 58 11.90 28.14 -3.63
N PRO A 59 11.97 27.34 -4.71
CA PRO A 59 11.72 25.91 -4.65
C PRO A 59 12.81 25.18 -3.85
N ASN A 60 12.47 24.04 -3.27
CA ASN A 60 13.42 23.01 -2.88
C ASN A 60 13.42 21.84 -3.89
N ILE A 61 14.40 20.93 -3.76
CA ILE A 61 14.56 19.80 -4.69
C ILE A 61 13.34 18.89 -4.69
N ALA A 62 12.73 18.62 -3.53
CA ALA A 62 11.57 17.74 -3.43
C ALA A 62 10.33 18.35 -4.12
N GLU A 63 10.12 19.66 -4.00
CA GLU A 63 9.02 20.37 -4.69
C GLU A 63 9.14 20.24 -6.21
N ILE A 64 10.34 20.46 -6.77
CA ILE A 64 10.56 20.29 -8.21
C ILE A 64 10.33 18.84 -8.63
N ARG A 65 10.85 17.86 -7.86
CA ARG A 65 10.64 16.45 -8.18
C ARG A 65 9.18 16.05 -8.12
N LYS A 66 8.41 16.55 -7.14
CA LYS A 66 6.96 16.34 -7.06
C LYS A 66 6.25 16.84 -8.32
N LEU A 67 6.51 18.08 -8.74
CA LEU A 67 5.91 18.64 -9.96
C LEU A 67 6.35 17.88 -11.22
N CYS A 68 7.61 17.43 -11.29
CA CYS A 68 8.08 16.58 -12.39
C CYS A 68 7.34 15.24 -12.45
N MET A 69 7.01 14.65 -11.30
CA MET A 69 6.30 13.37 -11.23
C MET A 69 4.89 13.45 -11.80
N GLU A 70 4.19 14.57 -11.57
CA GLU A 70 2.84 14.81 -12.10
C GLU A 70 2.79 14.84 -13.63
N ARG A 71 3.93 15.11 -14.29
CA ARG A 71 4.05 15.12 -15.77
C ARG A 71 4.43 13.75 -16.35
N CYS A 72 5.11 12.93 -15.56
CA CYS A 72 5.68 11.66 -16.02
C CYS A 72 4.81 10.45 -15.67
N ARG A 73 3.88 10.58 -14.72
CA ARG A 73 3.06 9.48 -14.21
C ARG A 73 1.62 9.93 -13.98
N GLN A 74 0.70 8.97 -14.00
CA GLN A 74 -0.65 9.24 -13.54
C GLN A 74 -0.61 9.59 -12.04
N PRO A 75 -1.38 10.61 -11.61
CA PRO A 75 -1.47 10.95 -10.20
C PRO A 75 -1.96 9.75 -9.38
N VAL A 76 -1.40 9.60 -8.19
CA VAL A 76 -1.99 8.72 -7.17
C VAL A 76 -3.35 9.32 -6.81
N LEU A 77 -4.42 8.52 -6.89
CA LEU A 77 -5.76 9.00 -6.57
C LEU A 77 -5.79 9.56 -5.16
N SER A 78 -6.53 10.65 -4.97
CA SER A 78 -6.87 11.10 -3.62
C SER A 78 -7.71 10.04 -2.92
N PHE A 79 -7.73 10.08 -1.58
CA PHE A 79 -8.53 9.17 -0.79
C PHE A 79 -10.02 9.19 -1.22
N ASP A 80 -10.61 10.36 -1.48
CA ASP A 80 -12.01 10.47 -1.85
C ASP A 80 -12.29 9.89 -3.25
N GLU A 81 -11.38 10.06 -4.21
CA GLU A 81 -11.48 9.45 -5.53
C GLU A 81 -11.38 7.93 -5.46
N ALA A 82 -10.36 7.41 -4.76
CA ALA A 82 -10.16 5.98 -4.56
C ALA A 82 -11.36 5.34 -3.85
N TRP A 83 -11.86 5.96 -2.77
CA TRP A 83 -13.06 5.50 -2.08
C TRP A 83 -14.30 5.53 -2.97
N GLY A 84 -14.45 6.56 -3.81
CA GLY A 84 -15.53 6.62 -4.80
C GLY A 84 -15.51 5.44 -5.79
N VAL A 85 -14.31 5.04 -6.25
CA VAL A 85 -14.14 3.83 -7.08
C VAL A 85 -14.59 2.57 -6.31
N VAL A 86 -14.21 2.44 -5.04
CA VAL A 86 -14.62 1.30 -4.19
C VAL A 86 -16.14 1.25 -4.03
N GLN A 87 -16.77 2.38 -3.70
CA GLN A 87 -18.22 2.45 -3.53
C GLN A 87 -18.97 2.07 -4.81
N LYS A 88 -18.51 2.57 -5.95
CA LYS A 88 -19.08 2.22 -7.26
C LYS A 88 -18.90 0.75 -7.58
N ALA A 89 -17.75 0.18 -7.25
CA ALA A 89 -17.50 -1.25 -7.45
C ALA A 89 -18.41 -2.10 -6.55
N ILE A 90 -18.64 -1.70 -5.29
CA ILE A 90 -19.53 -2.42 -4.37
C ILE A 90 -20.96 -2.42 -4.92
N SER A 91 -21.46 -1.26 -5.35
CA SER A 91 -22.83 -1.15 -5.89
C SER A 91 -23.01 -1.88 -7.23
N THR A 92 -21.96 -1.94 -8.06
CA THR A 92 -22.03 -2.52 -9.40
C THR A 92 -21.86 -4.03 -9.39
N TYR A 93 -20.89 -4.55 -8.63
CA TYR A 93 -20.48 -5.94 -8.69
C TYR A 93 -20.96 -6.76 -7.49
N GLY A 94 -21.07 -6.11 -6.33
CA GLY A 94 -21.41 -6.75 -5.06
C GLY A 94 -20.42 -7.85 -4.65
N ARG A 95 -20.85 -8.65 -3.67
CA ARG A 95 -20.05 -9.74 -3.11
C ARG A 95 -19.69 -10.83 -4.12
N GLU A 96 -20.58 -11.08 -5.07
CA GLU A 96 -20.53 -12.26 -5.94
C GLU A 96 -19.53 -12.12 -7.10
N ARG A 97 -19.08 -10.90 -7.42
CA ARG A 97 -18.17 -10.62 -8.55
C ARG A 97 -16.92 -9.84 -8.12
N PRO A 98 -16.10 -10.36 -7.19
CA PRO A 98 -14.95 -9.63 -6.67
C PRO A 98 -13.86 -9.38 -7.72
N GLN A 99 -13.65 -10.30 -8.66
CA GLN A 99 -12.61 -10.16 -9.68
C GLN A 99 -12.90 -8.97 -10.61
N GLU A 100 -14.13 -8.86 -11.12
CA GLU A 100 -14.57 -7.73 -11.95
C GLU A 100 -14.46 -6.40 -11.18
N ALA A 101 -14.77 -6.39 -9.88
CA ALA A 101 -14.60 -5.21 -9.03
C ALA A 101 -13.13 -4.79 -8.90
N PHE A 102 -12.21 -5.74 -8.73
CA PHE A 102 -10.79 -5.45 -8.59
C PHE A 102 -10.15 -4.93 -9.88
N GLU A 103 -10.67 -5.33 -11.04
CA GLU A 103 -10.20 -4.86 -12.34
C GLU A 103 -10.48 -3.37 -12.56
N THR A 104 -11.49 -2.79 -11.89
CA THR A 104 -11.78 -1.34 -11.97
C THR A 104 -10.92 -0.48 -11.05
N MET A 105 -10.10 -1.09 -10.19
CA MET A 105 -9.27 -0.39 -9.19
C MET A 105 -7.81 -0.35 -9.64
N ASP A 106 -7.12 0.74 -9.33
CA ASP A 106 -5.67 0.79 -9.40
C ASP A 106 -5.05 -0.12 -8.33
N GLU A 107 -3.76 -0.43 -8.48
CA GLU A 107 -3.09 -1.44 -7.66
C GLU A 107 -3.07 -1.08 -6.17
N LEU A 108 -2.97 0.21 -5.83
CA LEU A 108 -2.99 0.66 -4.45
C LEU A 108 -4.38 0.44 -3.84
N THR A 109 -5.42 0.98 -4.47
CA THR A 109 -6.82 0.80 -4.01
C THR A 109 -7.17 -0.68 -3.87
N ARG A 110 -6.85 -1.49 -4.89
CA ARG A 110 -7.10 -2.93 -4.90
C ARG A 110 -6.44 -3.62 -3.70
N THR A 111 -5.18 -3.29 -3.42
CA THR A 111 -4.42 -3.87 -2.30
C THR A 111 -5.09 -3.56 -0.96
N ILE A 112 -5.48 -2.31 -0.74
CA ILE A 112 -6.15 -1.90 0.50
C ILE A 112 -7.50 -2.60 0.65
N VAL A 113 -8.32 -2.64 -0.42
CA VAL A 113 -9.62 -3.31 -0.41
C VAL A 113 -9.48 -4.80 -0.11
N LYS A 114 -8.49 -5.48 -0.69
CA LYS A 114 -8.21 -6.90 -0.40
C LYS A 114 -7.84 -7.11 1.07
N ASN A 115 -7.01 -6.23 1.64
CA ASN A 115 -6.60 -6.32 3.05
C ASN A 115 -7.76 -6.07 4.02
N LEU A 116 -8.66 -5.14 3.70
CA LEU A 116 -9.88 -4.90 4.49
C LEU A 116 -10.92 -6.01 4.34
N GLY A 117 -10.91 -6.70 3.19
CA GLY A 117 -11.78 -7.81 2.85
C GLY A 117 -13.02 -7.36 2.08
N TRP A 118 -13.10 -7.73 0.80
CA TRP A 118 -14.19 -7.33 -0.09
C TRP A 118 -15.58 -7.72 0.41
N THR A 119 -15.76 -8.99 0.83
CA THR A 119 -17.03 -9.49 1.35
C THR A 119 -17.47 -8.73 2.59
N ARG A 120 -16.53 -8.40 3.48
CA ARG A 120 -16.80 -7.60 4.68
C ARG A 120 -17.29 -6.21 4.29
N LEU A 121 -16.60 -5.55 3.37
CA LEU A 121 -16.98 -4.22 2.88
C LEU A 121 -18.38 -4.24 2.21
N CYS A 122 -18.69 -5.26 1.41
CA CYS A 122 -20.00 -5.39 0.75
C CYS A 122 -21.16 -5.61 1.71
N CYS A 123 -20.93 -6.31 2.83
CA CYS A 123 -21.96 -6.69 3.79
C CYS A 123 -21.93 -5.83 5.07
N SER A 124 -21.15 -4.75 5.09
CA SER A 124 -20.98 -3.93 6.28
C SER A 124 -22.21 -3.07 6.56
N GLU A 125 -22.61 -3.04 7.83
CA GLU A 125 -23.67 -2.16 8.33
C GLU A 125 -23.11 -0.82 8.86
N ASN A 126 -21.78 -0.62 8.83
CA ASN A 126 -21.12 0.59 9.31
C ASN A 126 -20.18 1.21 8.25
N PRO A 127 -20.76 1.79 7.17
CA PRO A 127 -19.99 2.37 6.08
C PRO A 127 -19.10 3.55 6.52
N THR A 128 -19.45 4.25 7.60
CA THR A 128 -18.62 5.32 8.16
C THR A 128 -17.30 4.79 8.70
N ALA A 129 -17.34 3.67 9.43
CA ALA A 129 -16.13 3.02 9.93
C ALA A 129 -15.29 2.44 8.79
N ASP A 130 -15.91 1.84 7.77
CA ASP A 130 -15.18 1.32 6.61
C ASP A 130 -14.45 2.42 5.85
N ARG A 131 -15.11 3.55 5.63
CA ARG A 131 -14.49 4.73 5.00
C ARG A 131 -13.30 5.23 5.83
N ALA A 132 -13.41 5.27 7.15
CA ALA A 132 -12.33 5.70 8.04
C ALA A 132 -11.14 4.73 8.00
N ASN A 133 -11.39 3.42 8.11
CA ASN A 133 -10.36 2.39 8.04
C ASN A 133 -9.67 2.37 6.67
N PHE A 134 -10.44 2.54 5.59
CA PHE A 134 -9.90 2.69 4.25
C PHE A 134 -9.03 3.93 4.13
N ARG A 135 -9.49 5.08 4.63
CA ARG A 135 -8.70 6.32 4.62
C ARG A 135 -7.34 6.12 5.28
N GLU A 136 -7.33 5.61 6.50
CA GLU A 136 -6.09 5.43 7.27
C GLU A 136 -5.10 4.52 6.54
N ALA A 137 -5.57 3.38 6.04
CA ALA A 137 -4.73 2.44 5.31
C ALA A 137 -4.27 2.98 3.94
N TYR A 138 -5.14 3.71 3.25
CA TYR A 138 -4.88 4.24 1.91
C TYR A 138 -3.91 5.42 1.95
N GLU A 139 -4.15 6.42 2.80
CA GLU A 139 -3.33 7.63 2.87
C GLU A 139 -1.88 7.31 3.27
N ALA A 140 -1.68 6.37 4.22
CA ALA A 140 -0.35 5.91 4.60
C ALA A 140 0.42 5.33 3.39
N ARG A 141 -0.23 4.45 2.63
CA ARG A 141 0.39 3.78 1.47
C ARG A 141 0.49 4.68 0.24
N ALA A 142 -0.43 5.63 0.07
CA ALA A 142 -0.37 6.64 -0.98
C ALA A 142 0.83 7.57 -0.76
N GLY A 143 1.07 7.97 0.49
CA GLY A 143 2.28 8.73 0.88
C GLY A 143 3.56 7.96 0.56
N ASP A 144 3.67 6.71 1.02
CA ASP A 144 4.83 5.85 0.73
C ASP A 144 5.07 5.69 -0.77
N LEU A 145 4.01 5.48 -1.55
CA LEU A 145 4.08 5.37 -3.00
C LEU A 145 4.59 6.70 -3.58
N GLN A 146 3.97 7.82 -3.25
CA GLN A 146 4.36 9.14 -3.74
C GLN A 146 5.84 9.46 -3.45
N ASP A 147 6.31 9.17 -2.24
CA ASP A 147 7.71 9.34 -1.85
C ASP A 147 8.61 8.42 -2.68
N SER A 148 8.25 7.15 -2.83
CA SER A 148 9.01 6.20 -3.64
C SER A 148 9.07 6.60 -5.11
N LEU A 149 8.00 7.15 -5.67
CA LEU A 149 7.98 7.58 -7.07
C LEU A 149 8.88 8.79 -7.30
N GLN A 150 9.05 9.66 -6.30
CA GLN A 150 9.91 10.85 -6.38
C GLN A 150 11.40 10.52 -6.26
N LEU A 151 11.81 9.38 -5.68
CA LEU A 151 13.22 9.08 -5.49
C LEU A 151 13.97 8.90 -6.83
N PRO A 152 15.13 9.54 -7.03
CA PRO A 152 16.01 9.20 -8.13
C PRO A 152 16.61 7.80 -7.93
N GLU A 153 16.90 7.11 -9.02
CA GLU A 153 17.32 5.70 -9.02
C GLU A 153 18.52 5.44 -8.10
N PHE A 154 19.51 6.34 -8.07
CA PHE A 154 20.70 6.16 -7.24
C PHE A 154 20.38 6.22 -5.73
N VAL A 155 19.40 7.03 -5.31
CA VAL A 155 18.96 7.11 -3.91
C VAL A 155 18.15 5.86 -3.54
N ALA A 156 17.24 5.43 -4.42
CA ALA A 156 16.44 4.22 -4.19
C ALA A 156 17.33 2.97 -4.06
N LYS A 157 18.30 2.80 -4.95
CA LYS A 157 19.27 1.69 -4.88
C LYS A 157 20.16 1.78 -3.64
N GLY A 158 20.68 2.97 -3.33
CA GLY A 158 21.49 3.18 -2.13
C GLY A 158 20.73 2.84 -0.85
N LYS A 159 19.46 3.24 -0.74
CA LYS A 159 18.59 2.87 0.38
C LYS A 159 18.46 1.35 0.50
N ALA A 160 18.16 0.64 -0.58
CA ALA A 160 18.00 -0.81 -0.56
C ALA A 160 19.28 -1.54 -0.11
N MET A 161 20.45 -1.16 -0.65
CA MET A 161 21.74 -1.74 -0.26
C MET A 161 22.04 -1.52 1.23
N LEU A 162 21.77 -0.33 1.75
CA LEU A 162 21.95 -0.05 3.18
C LEU A 162 20.97 -0.84 4.04
N GLN A 163 19.73 -1.02 3.59
CA GLN A 163 18.76 -1.85 4.30
C GLN A 163 19.23 -3.31 4.41
N GLU A 164 19.73 -3.90 3.33
CA GLU A 164 20.30 -5.26 3.34
C GLU A 164 21.51 -5.38 4.28
N GLN A 165 22.32 -4.33 4.37
CA GLN A 165 23.51 -4.33 5.22
C GLN A 165 23.20 -4.17 6.72
N TYR A 166 22.20 -3.37 7.08
CA TYR A 166 21.97 -2.94 8.45
C TYR A 166 20.71 -3.51 9.12
N ILE A 167 19.76 -4.08 8.35
CA ILE A 167 18.57 -4.71 8.92
C ILE A 167 18.89 -6.17 9.27
N PRO A 168 18.76 -6.59 10.54
CA PRO A 168 18.98 -7.99 10.90
C PRO A 168 17.93 -8.87 10.21
N PRO A 169 18.31 -10.08 9.75
CA PRO A 169 17.35 -11.01 9.18
C PRO A 169 16.26 -11.33 10.22
N ILE A 170 15.01 -11.41 9.77
CA ILE A 170 13.91 -11.86 10.62
C ILE A 170 14.20 -13.32 10.98
N GLU A 171 14.39 -13.61 12.27
CA GLU A 171 14.48 -14.98 12.75
C GLU A 171 13.16 -15.69 12.45
N GLU A 172 13.19 -16.66 11.52
CA GLU A 172 12.08 -17.58 11.31
C GLU A 172 11.91 -18.44 12.57
N LYS A 173 11.09 -17.98 13.50
CA LYS A 173 10.62 -18.85 14.57
C LYS A 173 9.69 -19.86 13.93
N PRO A 174 9.98 -21.18 14.01
CA PRO A 174 9.06 -22.18 13.50
C PRO A 174 7.69 -21.93 14.13
N ALA A 175 6.65 -21.81 13.30
CA ALA A 175 5.30 -21.64 13.78
C ALA A 175 5.03 -22.74 14.81
N PRO A 176 4.59 -22.40 16.04
CA PRO A 176 4.32 -23.41 17.05
C PRO A 176 3.33 -24.41 16.47
N ARG A 177 3.66 -25.70 16.52
CA ARG A 177 2.81 -26.77 16.01
C ARG A 177 1.56 -26.82 16.89
N ILE A 178 0.49 -26.16 16.48
CA ILE A 178 -0.77 -26.06 17.26
C ILE A 178 -1.51 -27.41 17.26
N GLU A 179 -1.22 -28.28 16.29
CA GLU A 179 -1.80 -29.62 16.22
C GLU A 179 -0.88 -30.65 16.88
N THR A 180 -1.26 -31.15 18.05
CA THR A 180 -0.90 -32.52 18.44
C THR A 180 -1.49 -33.45 17.39
N ALA A 181 -0.63 -34.04 16.55
CA ALA A 181 -1.02 -35.02 15.53
C ALA A 181 -1.63 -36.31 16.11
N GLU A 182 -1.65 -36.44 17.44
CA GLU A 182 -2.35 -37.50 18.13
C GLU A 182 -3.84 -37.19 18.16
N ARG A 183 -4.59 -37.86 17.28
CA ARG A 183 -6.03 -38.02 17.42
C ARG A 183 -6.27 -38.58 18.84
N PRO A 184 -7.14 -37.99 19.67
CA PRO A 184 -7.42 -38.53 20.99
C PRO A 184 -7.78 -40.02 20.85
N PRO A 185 -7.25 -40.91 21.73
CA PRO A 185 -7.48 -42.34 21.61
C PRO A 185 -8.97 -42.62 21.52
N ASP A 186 -9.37 -43.43 20.53
CA ASP A 186 -10.79 -43.78 20.37
C ASP A 186 -11.27 -44.41 21.69
N PRO A 187 -12.25 -43.81 22.38
CA PRO A 187 -12.76 -44.34 23.65
C PRO A 187 -13.35 -45.75 23.54
N ARG A 188 -13.49 -46.27 22.33
CA ARG A 188 -13.96 -47.63 22.01
C ARG A 188 -12.82 -48.64 21.91
N ALA A 189 -11.58 -48.20 21.79
CA ALA A 189 -10.43 -49.08 21.62
C ALA A 189 -10.24 -50.06 22.80
N ASP A 190 -10.66 -49.66 24.00
CA ASP A 190 -10.51 -50.43 25.24
C ASP A 190 -11.79 -51.21 25.64
N LEU A 191 -12.84 -51.19 24.81
CA LEU A 191 -14.12 -51.85 25.12
C LEU A 191 -14.17 -53.26 24.50
N THR A 192 -14.60 -54.24 25.28
CA THR A 192 -14.91 -55.57 24.74
C THR A 192 -16.19 -55.52 23.89
N GLN A 193 -16.36 -56.50 23.00
CA GLN A 193 -17.54 -56.62 22.14
C GLN A 193 -18.86 -56.59 22.94
N GLU A 194 -18.92 -57.31 24.07
CA GLU A 194 -20.09 -57.32 24.96
C GLU A 194 -20.36 -55.94 25.57
N GLN A 195 -19.33 -55.20 25.96
CA GLN A 195 -19.47 -53.85 26.53
C GLN A 195 -19.96 -52.84 25.48
N MET A 196 -19.57 -53.00 24.22
CA MET A 196 -20.07 -52.18 23.11
C MET A 196 -21.55 -52.47 22.83
N GLU A 197 -21.94 -53.75 22.82
CA GLU A 197 -23.32 -54.18 22.62
C GLU A 197 -24.25 -53.74 23.77
N GLU A 198 -23.78 -53.83 25.02
CA GLU A 198 -24.56 -53.37 26.17
C GLU A 198 -24.77 -51.84 26.13
N ARG A 199 -23.75 -51.08 25.73
CA ARG A 199 -23.86 -49.62 25.54
C ARG A 199 -24.81 -49.28 24.39
N ALA A 200 -24.74 -50.01 23.28
CA ALA A 200 -25.66 -49.83 22.15
C ALA A 200 -27.11 -50.11 22.57
N ARG A 201 -27.36 -51.18 23.33
CA ARG A 201 -28.68 -51.51 23.88
C ARG A 201 -29.19 -50.42 24.83
N LYS A 202 -28.36 -49.95 25.76
CA LYS A 202 -28.71 -48.85 26.68
C LYS A 202 -29.02 -47.56 25.93
N PHE A 203 -28.26 -47.26 24.88
CA PHE A 203 -28.49 -46.08 24.05
C PHE A 203 -29.79 -46.18 23.26
N GLU A 204 -30.11 -47.37 22.72
CA GLU A 204 -31.36 -47.61 22.00
C GLU A 204 -32.58 -47.59 22.93
N GLU A 205 -32.46 -48.14 24.14
CA GLU A 205 -33.48 -48.04 25.19
C GLU A 205 -33.72 -46.58 25.60
N ALA A 206 -32.65 -45.81 25.85
CA ALA A 206 -32.75 -44.38 26.16
C ALA A 206 -33.40 -43.59 25.00
N ARG A 207 -33.00 -43.88 23.76
CA ARG A 207 -33.56 -43.27 22.55
C ARG A 207 -35.05 -43.59 22.39
N ARG A 208 -35.47 -44.84 22.63
CA ARG A 208 -36.89 -45.23 22.63
C ARG A 208 -37.68 -44.55 23.76
N ARG A 209 -37.06 -44.31 24.91
CA ARG A 209 -37.68 -43.60 26.03
C ARG A 209 -37.87 -42.11 25.78
N ILE A 210 -36.99 -41.50 24.97
CA ILE A 210 -37.05 -40.08 24.59
C ILE A 210 -37.97 -39.85 23.37
N LEU A 211 -37.97 -40.77 22.40
CA LEU A 211 -38.77 -40.65 21.16
C LEU A 211 -40.14 -41.34 21.23
N GLY A 212 -40.36 -42.19 22.22
CA GLY A 212 -41.61 -42.92 22.45
C GLY A 212 -42.40 -42.41 23.66
N GLY A 213 -42.11 -41.19 24.13
CA GLY A 213 -42.94 -40.44 25.08
C GLY A 213 -43.79 -39.41 24.37
#